data_AF-A0A517SY45-F1
#
_entry.id   AF-A0A517SY45-F1
#
_cell.length_a   1.000
_cell.length_b   1.000
_cell.length_c   1.000
_cell.angle_alpha   90.00
_cell.angle_beta   90.00
_cell.angle_gamma   90.00
#
_symmetry.space_group_name_H-M   'P 1'
#
loop_
_entity.id
_entity.type
_entity.pdbx_description
1 polymer ?
#
loop_
_entity_poly.entity_id
_entity_poly.type
_entity_poly.pdbx_seq_one_letter_code
_entity_poly.pdbx_strand_id
1 'polypeptide(L)'
;MPLLYAILLMLLALVLLALECFLPTAGVLVGIGLICAISSLVYAFSVSLTAASVLLLVMCFAVPATLVVVFKLWPHSSYGRRLLNSELALDQQDVPTTLPDGNKRTDLVGQTGVALTDLLPSGRARIGSLKLDVYSSGMVIDAGTEVIVVRCEAGKLSVRPLTEADQVAVNPAAGLESAAIAPVADQDQPANGSSLPASGEVLASGEVGQEPTKSRGGIEETLASLDFDSLRDEPEAP
;
A
#
# COMPACT_ATOMS: atom_id res chain seq x y z
N MET A 1 56.05 3.81 1.11
CA MET A 1 55.31 3.41 -0.10
C MET A 1 53.91 4.05 -0.12
N PRO A 2 53.80 5.38 -0.34
CA PRO A 2 52.52 6.11 -0.29
C PRO A 2 51.46 5.60 -1.29
N LEU A 3 51.90 5.11 -2.46
CA LEU A 3 51.02 4.52 -3.47
C LEU A 3 50.26 3.29 -2.95
N LEU A 4 50.91 2.46 -2.13
CA LEU A 4 50.27 1.27 -1.56
C LEU A 4 49.11 1.67 -0.63
N TYR A 5 49.32 2.68 0.21
CA TYR A 5 48.27 3.19 1.11
C TYR A 5 47.09 3.78 0.32
N ALA A 6 47.37 4.51 -0.77
CA ALA A 6 46.32 5.03 -1.64
C ALA A 6 45.46 3.89 -2.23
N ILE A 7 46.08 2.83 -2.75
CA ILE A 7 45.36 1.68 -3.33
C ILE A 7 44.53 0.97 -2.25
N LEU A 8 45.10 0.70 -1.07
CA LEU A 8 44.39 0.04 0.02
C LEU A 8 43.17 0.85 0.50
N LEU A 9 43.33 2.17 0.66
CA LEU A 9 42.23 3.06 1.07
C LEU A 9 41.13 3.14 0.01
N MET A 10 41.49 3.13 -1.29
CA MET A 10 40.51 3.10 -2.38
C MET A 10 39.72 1.79 -2.38
N LEU A 11 40.40 0.65 -2.24
CA LEU A 11 39.74 -0.66 -2.16
C LEU A 11 38.83 -0.74 -0.93
N LEU A 12 39.28 -0.23 0.21
CA LEU A 12 38.47 -0.18 1.43
C LEU A 12 37.21 0.69 1.24
N ALA A 13 37.34 1.84 0.58
CA ALA A 13 36.19 2.70 0.26
C ALA A 13 35.15 1.98 -0.62
N LEU A 14 35.60 1.23 -1.64
CA LEU A 14 34.73 0.43 -2.50
C LEU A 14 34.04 -0.71 -1.74
N VAL A 15 34.76 -1.38 -0.85
CA VAL A 15 34.20 -2.45 0.01
C VAL A 15 33.17 -1.88 0.98
N LEU A 16 33.44 -0.73 1.62
CA LEU A 16 32.50 -0.05 2.51
C LEU A 16 31.24 0.40 1.76
N LEU A 17 31.39 0.94 0.55
CA LEU A 17 30.26 1.30 -0.31
C LEU A 17 29.40 0.08 -0.65
N ALA A 18 30.03 -1.04 -1.03
CA ALA A 18 29.29 -2.28 -1.28
C ALA A 18 28.59 -2.79 -0.01
N LEU A 19 29.27 -2.70 1.14
CA LEU A 19 28.75 -3.17 2.43
C LEU A 19 27.54 -2.36 2.92
N GLU A 20 27.50 -1.04 2.71
CA GLU A 20 26.31 -0.21 3.01
C GLU A 20 25.06 -0.75 2.31
N CYS A 21 25.19 -1.23 1.06
CA CYS A 21 24.04 -1.75 0.34
C CYS A 21 23.55 -3.09 0.90
N PHE A 22 24.40 -3.86 1.59
CA PHE A 22 23.99 -5.08 2.29
C PHE A 22 23.49 -4.81 3.71
N LEU A 23 24.10 -3.84 4.39
CA LEU A 23 23.79 -3.38 5.73
C LEU A 23 23.41 -1.92 5.63
N PRO A 24 22.13 -1.57 5.37
CA PRO A 24 21.70 -0.18 5.28
C PRO A 24 21.86 0.47 6.66
N THR A 25 23.04 1.01 6.93
CA THR A 25 23.46 1.66 8.17
C THR A 25 23.05 3.14 8.19
N ALA A 26 22.08 3.51 7.35
CA ALA A 26 21.68 4.90 7.10
C ALA A 26 22.83 5.80 6.60
N GLY A 27 23.79 5.23 5.86
CA GLY A 27 24.87 5.97 5.21
C GLY A 27 26.15 6.13 6.03
N VAL A 28 26.26 5.49 7.20
CA VAL A 28 27.46 5.57 8.04
C VAL A 28 28.68 4.96 7.33
N LEU A 29 28.54 3.79 6.70
CA LEU A 29 29.64 3.16 5.97
C LEU A 29 30.01 3.96 4.72
N VAL A 30 29.03 4.58 4.06
CA VAL A 30 29.28 5.52 2.96
C VAL A 30 30.09 6.73 3.43
N GLY A 31 29.77 7.31 4.59
CA GLY A 31 30.53 8.41 5.18
C GLY A 31 31.99 8.04 5.46
N ILE A 32 32.23 6.89 6.09
CA ILE A 32 33.58 6.37 6.36
C ILE A 32 34.31 6.06 5.04
N GLY A 33 33.60 5.48 4.06
CA GLY A 33 34.11 5.20 2.73
C GLY A 33 34.55 6.47 1.99
N LEU A 34 33.80 7.57 2.12
CA LEU A 34 34.16 8.86 1.55
C LEU A 34 35.43 9.43 2.18
N ILE A 35 35.60 9.32 3.50
CA ILE A 35 36.83 9.74 4.18
C ILE A 35 38.02 8.92 3.68
N CYS A 36 37.84 7.60 3.50
CA CYS A 36 38.86 6.72 2.92
C CYS A 36 39.19 7.11 1.47
N ALA A 37 38.18 7.43 0.67
CA ALA A 37 38.31 7.88 -0.72
C ALA A 37 39.15 9.16 -0.84
N ILE A 38 38.82 10.17 -0.04
CA ILE A 38 39.54 11.44 0.00
C ILE A 38 40.98 11.21 0.46
N SER A 39 41.17 10.41 1.53
CA SER A 39 42.50 10.07 2.05
C SER A 39 43.35 9.35 1.00
N SER A 40 42.77 8.41 0.25
CA SER A 40 43.43 7.74 -0.87
C SER A 40 43.96 8.75 -1.90
N LEU A 41 43.14 9.73 -2.27
CA LEU A 41 43.50 10.76 -3.22
C LEU A 41 44.64 11.66 -2.71
N VAL A 42 44.63 12.03 -1.42
CA VAL A 42 45.71 12.82 -0.78
C VAL A 42 47.04 12.06 -0.84
N TYR A 43 47.05 10.76 -0.54
CA TYR A 43 48.25 9.92 -0.68
C TYR A 43 48.71 9.80 -2.14
N ALA A 44 47.78 9.75 -3.09
CA ALA A 44 48.10 9.71 -4.52
C ALA A 44 48.73 11.01 -5.03
N PHE A 45 48.22 12.17 -4.59
CA PHE A 45 48.81 13.48 -4.90
C PHE A 45 50.22 13.64 -4.36
N SER A 46 50.51 13.03 -3.20
CA SER A 46 51.84 13.01 -2.61
C SER A 46 52.86 12.21 -3.43
N VAL A 47 52.40 11.33 -4.34
CA VAL A 47 53.26 10.58 -5.28
C VAL A 47 53.51 11.39 -6.54
N SER A 48 52.45 11.75 -7.25
CA SER A 48 52.50 12.57 -8.47
C SER A 48 51.10 12.95 -8.93
N LEU A 49 51.00 14.01 -9.74
CA LEU A 49 49.74 14.41 -10.36
C LEU A 49 49.16 13.31 -11.27
N THR A 50 50.02 12.59 -11.99
CA THR A 50 49.62 11.47 -12.86
C THR A 50 49.03 10.31 -12.07
N ALA A 51 49.60 9.97 -10.91
CA ALA A 51 49.05 8.90 -10.06
C ALA A 51 47.68 9.29 -9.51
N ALA A 52 47.51 10.54 -9.07
CA ALA A 52 46.24 11.05 -8.59
C ALA A 52 45.16 11.08 -9.69
N SER A 53 45.50 11.52 -10.90
CA SER A 53 44.55 11.57 -12.02
C SER A 53 44.10 10.18 -12.47
N VAL A 54 45.03 9.21 -12.51
CA VAL A 54 44.69 7.80 -12.80
C VAL A 54 43.76 7.23 -11.73
N LEU A 55 44.08 7.41 -10.44
CA LEU A 55 43.22 6.92 -9.35
C LEU A 55 41.84 7.57 -9.34
N LEU A 56 41.76 8.88 -9.60
CA LEU A 56 40.49 9.59 -9.74
C LEU A 56 39.64 8.99 -10.87
N LEU A 57 40.26 8.74 -12.03
CA LEU A 57 39.58 8.15 -13.18
C LEU A 57 39.08 6.74 -12.84
N VAL A 58 39.93 5.90 -12.23
CA VAL A 58 39.53 4.56 -11.77
C VAL A 58 38.35 4.66 -10.79
N MET A 59 38.39 5.57 -9.83
CA MET A 59 37.32 5.76 -8.85
C MET A 59 36.00 6.20 -9.49
N CYS A 60 36.07 7.08 -10.49
CA CYS A 60 34.92 7.56 -11.25
C CYS A 60 34.17 6.42 -11.96
N PHE A 61 34.88 5.40 -12.44
CA PHE A 61 34.26 4.20 -13.03
C PHE A 61 33.93 3.11 -12.01
N ALA A 62 34.76 2.94 -10.97
CA ALA A 62 34.61 1.87 -9.98
C ALA A 62 33.38 2.06 -9.08
N VAL A 63 33.05 3.28 -8.68
CA VAL A 63 31.86 3.59 -7.88
C VAL A 63 30.56 3.20 -8.59
N PRO A 64 30.25 3.68 -9.80
CA PRO A 64 29.04 3.28 -10.51
C PRO A 64 29.06 1.79 -10.89
N ALA A 65 30.21 1.21 -11.25
CA ALA A 65 30.31 -0.22 -11.49
C ALA A 65 29.96 -1.05 -10.24
N THR A 66 30.43 -0.64 -9.06
CA THR A 66 30.11 -1.28 -7.78
C THR A 66 28.61 -1.20 -7.51
N LEU A 67 27.99 -0.04 -7.69
CA LEU A 67 26.54 0.11 -7.55
C LEU A 67 25.78 -0.83 -8.50
N VAL A 68 26.13 -0.87 -9.78
CA VAL A 68 25.49 -1.76 -10.77
C VAL A 68 25.63 -3.24 -10.37
N VAL A 69 26.82 -3.66 -9.94
CA VAL A 69 27.08 -5.04 -9.49
C VAL A 69 26.22 -5.38 -8.28
N VAL A 70 26.16 -4.48 -7.30
CA VAL A 70 25.35 -4.65 -6.09
C VAL A 70 23.87 -4.72 -6.42
N PHE A 71 23.33 -3.80 -7.22
CA PHE A 71 21.93 -3.83 -7.64
C PHE A 71 21.58 -5.09 -8.43
N LYS A 72 22.50 -5.60 -9.25
CA LYS A 72 22.33 -6.85 -9.99
C LYS A 72 22.38 -8.10 -9.09
N LEU A 73 23.19 -8.08 -8.04
CA LEU A 73 23.26 -9.17 -7.05
C LEU A 73 22.13 -9.12 -6.03
N TRP A 74 21.54 -7.94 -5.80
CA TRP A 74 20.47 -7.73 -4.81
C TRP A 74 19.28 -8.71 -4.94
N PRO A 75 18.71 -9.01 -6.13
CA PRO A 75 17.59 -9.95 -6.25
C PRO A 75 17.96 -11.41 -5.92
N HIS A 76 19.24 -11.77 -5.93
CA HIS A 76 19.72 -13.12 -5.58
C HIS A 76 20.21 -13.24 -4.14
N SER A 77 20.41 -12.13 -3.43
CA SER A 77 20.84 -12.14 -2.03
C SER A 77 19.65 -12.32 -1.08
N SER A 78 19.83 -13.17 -0.06
CA SER A 78 18.84 -13.50 0.97
C SER A 78 18.25 -12.28 1.68
N TYR A 79 19.00 -11.17 1.76
CA TYR A 79 18.53 -9.90 2.34
C TYR A 79 17.55 -9.14 1.43
N GLY A 80 17.73 -9.19 0.10
CA GLY A 80 16.79 -8.61 -0.85
C GLY A 80 15.44 -9.32 -0.79
N ARG A 81 15.44 -10.65 -0.76
CA ARG A 81 14.22 -11.43 -0.50
C ARG A 81 13.60 -11.11 0.86
N ARG A 82 14.38 -10.85 1.90
CA ARG A 82 13.84 -10.51 3.22
C ARG A 82 13.19 -9.13 3.25
N LEU A 83 13.71 -8.15 2.51
CA LEU A 83 13.13 -6.80 2.43
C LEU A 83 11.91 -6.76 1.49
N LEU A 84 11.98 -7.39 0.32
CA LEU A 84 10.82 -7.52 -0.57
C LEU A 84 9.71 -8.39 0.05
N ASN A 85 10.07 -9.47 0.74
CA ASN A 85 9.10 -10.23 1.52
C ASN A 85 8.73 -9.52 2.81
N SER A 86 9.47 -8.52 3.32
CA SER A 86 9.07 -7.80 4.54
C SER A 86 8.00 -6.78 4.21
N GLU A 87 7.99 -6.11 3.05
CA GLU A 87 6.86 -5.25 2.68
C GLU A 87 5.62 -6.06 2.30
N LEU A 88 5.79 -7.24 1.68
CA LEU A 88 4.68 -8.19 1.44
C LEU A 88 4.27 -8.99 2.70
N ALA A 89 5.15 -9.16 3.69
CA ALA A 89 4.86 -9.87 4.94
C ALA A 89 4.58 -8.97 6.14
N LEU A 90 4.79 -7.66 6.05
CA LEU A 90 4.33 -6.69 7.07
C LEU A 90 2.80 -6.71 7.15
N ASP A 91 2.12 -7.02 6.06
CA ASP A 91 0.68 -7.24 6.07
C ASP A 91 0.27 -8.66 6.54
N GLN A 92 1.21 -9.61 6.62
CA GLN A 92 0.94 -11.01 6.95
C GLN A 92 1.38 -11.42 8.38
N GLN A 93 2.25 -10.66 9.05
CA GLN A 93 2.87 -11.10 10.31
C GLN A 93 2.05 -10.84 11.57
N ASP A 94 1.04 -9.96 11.54
CA ASP A 94 0.28 -9.60 12.74
C ASP A 94 -1.06 -10.33 12.91
N VAL A 95 -1.43 -11.24 12.00
CA VAL A 95 -2.65 -12.03 12.18
C VAL A 95 -2.29 -13.43 12.70
N PRO A 96 -2.63 -13.76 13.96
CA PRO A 96 -2.39 -15.09 14.51
C PRO A 96 -3.01 -16.13 13.58
N THR A 97 -2.23 -17.10 13.07
CA THR A 97 -2.77 -18.18 12.21
C THR A 97 -3.66 -19.15 13.00
N THR A 98 -3.57 -19.09 14.33
CA THR A 98 -4.31 -19.92 15.28
C THR A 98 -5.38 -19.08 15.98
N LEU A 99 -6.58 -19.64 16.14
CA LEU A 99 -7.67 -19.07 16.92
C LEU A 99 -7.33 -19.07 18.42
N PRO A 100 -8.02 -18.24 19.23
CA PRO A 100 -7.96 -18.32 20.69
C PRO A 100 -8.23 -19.74 21.24
N ASP A 101 -9.02 -20.53 20.52
CA ASP A 101 -9.41 -21.89 20.90
C ASP A 101 -8.42 -22.98 20.40
N GLY A 102 -7.28 -22.59 19.81
CA GLY A 102 -6.25 -23.52 19.33
C GLY A 102 -6.45 -24.08 17.93
N ASN A 103 -7.61 -23.87 17.31
CA ASN A 103 -7.91 -24.31 15.94
C ASN A 103 -7.29 -23.39 14.88
N LYS A 104 -7.13 -23.87 13.64
CA LYS A 104 -6.55 -23.05 12.56
C LYS A 104 -7.61 -22.13 11.96
N ARG A 105 -7.22 -20.91 11.58
CA ARG A 105 -8.12 -19.96 10.86
C ARG A 105 -8.63 -20.50 9.53
N THR A 106 -7.90 -21.41 8.91
CA THR A 106 -8.30 -22.10 7.68
C THR A 106 -9.58 -22.92 7.85
N ASP A 107 -9.87 -23.38 9.07
CA ASP A 107 -11.03 -24.24 9.36
C ASP A 107 -12.35 -23.43 9.40
N LEU A 108 -12.25 -22.10 9.40
CA LEU A 108 -13.37 -21.18 9.33
C LEU A 108 -13.87 -20.96 7.88
N VAL A 109 -13.12 -21.39 6.86
CA VAL A 109 -13.54 -21.25 5.46
C VAL A 109 -14.84 -22.05 5.23
N GLY A 110 -15.85 -21.40 4.67
CA GLY A 110 -17.20 -21.96 4.49
C GLY A 110 -18.13 -21.78 5.68
N GLN A 111 -17.66 -21.27 6.83
CA GLN A 111 -18.53 -20.97 7.97
C GLN A 111 -19.26 -19.63 7.77
N THR A 112 -20.47 -19.54 8.32
CA THR A 112 -21.28 -18.33 8.32
C THR A 112 -21.12 -17.52 9.61
N GLY A 113 -21.45 -16.25 9.54
CA GLY A 113 -21.30 -15.30 10.63
C GLY A 113 -22.08 -14.01 10.39
N VAL A 114 -21.85 -13.02 11.26
CA VAL A 114 -22.52 -11.71 11.18
C VAL A 114 -21.48 -10.60 11.27
N ALA A 115 -21.54 -9.63 10.37
CA ALA A 115 -20.72 -8.43 10.43
C ALA A 115 -21.06 -7.61 11.68
N LEU A 116 -20.06 -7.25 12.50
CA LEU A 116 -20.25 -6.42 13.71
C LEU A 116 -20.02 -4.94 13.44
N THR A 117 -19.25 -4.63 12.41
CA THR A 117 -18.99 -3.28 11.90
C THR A 117 -19.19 -3.26 10.39
N ASP A 118 -19.33 -2.08 9.82
CA ASP A 118 -19.27 -1.90 8.38
C ASP A 118 -17.88 -2.35 7.88
N LEU A 119 -17.85 -3.14 6.81
CA LEU A 119 -16.63 -3.68 6.20
C LEU A 119 -16.25 -2.83 4.99
N LEU A 120 -15.26 -1.94 5.16
CA LEU A 120 -14.88 -0.88 4.21
C LEU A 120 -13.35 -0.80 3.97
N PRO A 121 -12.66 -1.78 3.36
CA PRO A 121 -13.04 -3.18 3.18
C PRO A 121 -12.75 -4.03 4.43
N SER A 122 -12.08 -3.48 5.45
CA SER A 122 -11.77 -4.17 6.70
C SER A 122 -12.80 -3.86 7.79
N GLY A 123 -13.02 -4.81 8.69
CA GLY A 123 -13.75 -4.60 9.94
C GLY A 123 -13.85 -5.88 10.75
N ARG A 124 -14.85 -5.99 11.62
CA ARG A 124 -15.02 -7.14 12.51
C ARG A 124 -16.27 -7.93 12.18
N ALA A 125 -16.16 -9.25 12.20
CA ALA A 125 -17.31 -10.15 12.12
C ALA A 125 -17.29 -11.17 13.25
N ARG A 126 -18.47 -11.67 13.60
CA ARG A 126 -18.63 -12.81 14.51
C ARG A 126 -18.82 -14.07 13.70
N ILE A 127 -17.96 -15.06 13.88
CA ILE A 127 -18.02 -16.35 13.22
C ILE A 127 -18.07 -17.42 14.33
N GLY A 128 -19.18 -18.13 14.43
CA GLY A 128 -19.49 -18.95 15.61
C GLY A 128 -19.50 -18.11 16.89
N SER A 129 -18.66 -18.48 17.87
CA SER A 129 -18.49 -17.77 19.14
C SER A 129 -17.41 -16.67 19.11
N LEU A 130 -16.64 -16.57 18.03
CA LEU A 130 -15.43 -15.76 17.97
C LEU A 130 -15.67 -14.42 17.27
N LYS A 131 -15.05 -13.36 17.79
CA LYS A 131 -15.01 -12.02 17.15
C LYS A 131 -13.66 -11.87 16.48
N LEU A 132 -13.66 -11.76 15.15
CA LEU A 132 -12.45 -11.81 14.34
C LEU A 132 -12.42 -10.63 13.36
N ASP A 133 -11.22 -10.15 13.07
CA ASP A 133 -11.02 -9.20 11.98
C ASP A 133 -11.14 -9.93 10.63
N VAL A 134 -11.88 -9.30 9.73
CA VAL A 134 -12.23 -9.82 8.40
C VAL A 134 -12.14 -8.71 7.36
N TYR A 135 -12.02 -9.13 6.10
CA TYR A 135 -12.00 -8.26 4.93
C TYR A 135 -13.14 -8.64 3.99
N SER A 136 -13.89 -7.67 3.50
CA SER A 136 -14.91 -7.92 2.50
C SER A 136 -14.29 -8.18 1.12
N SER A 137 -14.80 -9.18 0.42
CA SER A 137 -14.39 -9.50 -0.94
C SER A 137 -15.15 -8.62 -1.93
N GLY A 138 -14.54 -7.49 -2.30
CA GLY A 138 -14.94 -6.69 -3.47
C GLY A 138 -16.17 -5.80 -3.31
N MET A 139 -16.79 -5.74 -2.12
CA MET A 139 -17.95 -4.88 -1.87
C MET A 139 -18.01 -4.42 -0.41
N VAL A 140 -18.72 -3.32 -0.17
CA VAL A 140 -19.04 -2.86 1.19
C VAL A 140 -20.08 -3.79 1.80
N ILE A 141 -19.92 -4.12 3.07
CA ILE A 141 -20.88 -4.95 3.82
C ILE A 141 -21.27 -4.18 5.08
N ASP A 142 -22.56 -3.90 5.25
CA ASP A 142 -23.07 -3.17 6.40
C ASP A 142 -23.05 -4.02 7.67
N ALA A 143 -22.90 -3.37 8.83
CA ALA A 143 -23.01 -4.02 10.12
C ALA A 143 -24.37 -4.73 10.28
N GLY A 144 -24.35 -5.94 10.84
CA GLY A 144 -25.52 -6.80 11.01
C GLY A 144 -25.80 -7.74 9.83
N THR A 145 -25.11 -7.58 8.70
CA THR A 145 -25.29 -8.45 7.53
C THR A 145 -24.71 -9.85 7.79
N GLU A 146 -25.44 -10.88 7.37
CA GLU A 146 -24.94 -12.26 7.37
C GLU A 146 -23.86 -12.45 6.31
N VAL A 147 -22.74 -13.07 6.70
CA VAL A 147 -21.57 -13.25 5.86
C VAL A 147 -21.09 -14.69 5.87
N ILE A 148 -20.40 -15.10 4.81
CA ILE A 148 -19.71 -16.39 4.71
C ILE A 148 -18.23 -16.18 4.43
N VAL A 149 -17.37 -16.96 5.09
CA VAL A 149 -15.93 -16.94 4.83
C VAL A 149 -15.64 -17.64 3.51
N VAL A 150 -15.09 -16.91 2.56
CA VAL A 150 -14.74 -17.44 1.24
C VAL A 150 -13.31 -17.94 1.17
N ARG A 151 -12.39 -17.29 1.90
CA ARG A 151 -10.96 -17.63 1.84
C ARG A 151 -10.23 -17.20 3.10
N CYS A 152 -9.18 -17.94 3.44
CA CYS A 152 -8.17 -17.51 4.41
C CYS A 152 -6.82 -17.37 3.69
N GLU A 153 -6.23 -16.18 3.73
CA GLU A 153 -4.91 -15.88 3.17
C GLU A 153 -4.02 -15.33 4.27
N ALA A 154 -2.92 -16.03 4.58
CA ALA A 154 -1.95 -15.60 5.59
C ALA A 154 -2.60 -15.14 6.93
N GLY A 155 -3.60 -15.89 7.41
CA GLY A 155 -4.34 -15.59 8.64
C GLY A 155 -5.50 -14.61 8.47
N LYS A 156 -5.54 -13.81 7.39
CA LYS A 156 -6.67 -12.91 7.10
C LYS A 156 -7.85 -13.68 6.55
N LEU A 157 -9.05 -13.36 7.03
CA LEU A 157 -10.29 -13.97 6.59
C LEU A 157 -11.00 -13.02 5.62
N SER A 158 -11.25 -13.50 4.41
CA SER A 158 -12.06 -12.80 3.43
C SER A 158 -13.50 -13.31 3.49
N VAL A 159 -14.46 -12.39 3.53
CA VAL A 159 -15.89 -12.67 3.66
C VAL A 159 -16.70 -12.02 2.54
N ARG A 160 -17.85 -12.61 2.21
CA ARG A 160 -18.86 -12.00 1.33
C ARG A 160 -20.24 -12.12 1.96
N PRO A 161 -21.23 -11.32 1.53
CA PRO A 161 -22.61 -11.49 1.95
C PRO A 161 -23.11 -12.91 1.66
N LEU A 162 -23.88 -13.46 2.60
CA LEU A 162 -24.54 -14.75 2.43
C LEU A 162 -25.65 -14.61 1.38
N THR A 163 -25.67 -15.49 0.38
CA THR A 163 -26.73 -15.52 -0.65
C THR A 163 -27.75 -16.58 -0.33
N GLU A 164 -28.96 -16.50 -0.91
CA GLU A 164 -30.02 -17.50 -0.74
C GLU A 164 -29.55 -18.93 -1.10
N ALA A 165 -28.68 -19.07 -2.10
CA ALA A 165 -28.08 -20.35 -2.47
C ALA A 165 -27.23 -20.96 -1.35
N ASP A 166 -26.53 -20.12 -0.57
CA ASP A 166 -25.74 -20.56 0.56
C ASP A 166 -26.65 -20.93 1.75
N GLN A 167 -27.78 -20.23 1.95
CA GLN A 167 -28.74 -20.54 3.01
C GLN A 167 -29.37 -21.93 2.84
N VAL A 168 -29.67 -22.33 1.60
CA VAL A 168 -30.19 -23.68 1.29
C VAL A 168 -29.14 -24.77 1.53
N ALA A 169 -27.87 -24.48 1.25
CA ALA A 169 -26.77 -25.42 1.52
C ALA A 169 -26.49 -25.57 3.03
N VAL A 170 -26.67 -24.50 3.80
CA VAL A 170 -26.44 -24.47 5.26
C VAL A 170 -27.65 -25.01 6.03
N ASN A 171 -28.86 -24.79 5.55
CA ASN A 171 -30.09 -25.27 6.17
C ASN A 171 -31.07 -25.84 5.11
N PRO A 172 -30.96 -27.13 4.76
CA PRO A 172 -31.84 -27.76 3.78
C PRO A 172 -33.31 -27.87 4.23
N ALA A 173 -33.63 -27.56 5.49
CA ALA A 173 -35.01 -27.63 6.01
C ALA A 173 -35.82 -26.33 5.77
N ALA A 174 -35.18 -25.17 5.57
CA ALA A 174 -35.87 -23.88 5.44
C ALA A 174 -36.57 -23.68 4.08
N GLY A 175 -36.17 -24.43 3.04
CA GLY A 175 -36.74 -24.30 1.68
C GLY A 175 -38.15 -24.87 1.52
N LEU A 176 -38.72 -25.52 2.54
CA LEU A 176 -40.05 -26.15 2.46
C LEU A 176 -41.19 -25.25 2.97
N GLU A 177 -40.92 -24.20 3.74
CA GLU A 177 -41.97 -23.32 4.28
C GLU A 177 -42.40 -22.19 3.32
N SER A 178 -41.52 -21.71 2.43
CA SER A 178 -41.85 -20.58 1.54
C SER A 178 -42.78 -20.94 0.37
N ALA A 179 -43.01 -22.23 0.09
CA ALA A 179 -43.83 -22.67 -1.03
C ALA A 179 -45.33 -22.82 -0.71
N ALA A 180 -45.76 -22.63 0.54
CA ALA A 180 -47.09 -23.02 1.01
C ALA A 180 -48.12 -21.88 1.15
N ILE A 181 -47.80 -20.64 0.78
CA ILE A 181 -48.74 -19.50 0.90
C ILE A 181 -49.07 -18.96 -0.49
N ALA A 182 -50.00 -19.63 -1.16
CA ALA A 182 -50.80 -19.07 -2.23
C ALA A 182 -52.27 -19.17 -1.82
N PRO A 183 -53.01 -18.06 -1.65
CA PRO A 183 -54.45 -18.13 -1.60
C PRO A 183 -55.04 -17.78 -2.97
N VAL A 184 -55.70 -18.79 -3.55
CA VAL A 184 -57.06 -18.75 -4.11
C VAL A 184 -57.38 -17.61 -5.10
N ALA A 185 -57.62 -18.06 -6.34
CA ALA A 185 -58.32 -17.33 -7.38
C ALA A 185 -59.74 -16.95 -6.94
N ASP A 186 -60.13 -15.71 -7.20
CA ASP A 186 -61.52 -15.28 -7.29
C ASP A 186 -61.73 -14.70 -8.69
N GLN A 187 -62.54 -15.39 -9.49
CA GLN A 187 -63.01 -14.91 -10.78
C GLN A 187 -64.32 -14.19 -10.55
N ASP A 188 -64.38 -12.89 -10.82
CA ASP A 188 -65.60 -12.27 -11.33
C ASP A 188 -65.28 -10.98 -12.09
N GLN A 189 -65.61 -10.98 -13.38
CA GLN A 189 -65.67 -9.81 -14.25
C GLN A 189 -67.17 -9.52 -14.51
N PRO A 190 -67.60 -8.26 -14.63
CA PRO A 190 -67.88 -7.75 -15.98
C PRO A 190 -67.58 -6.24 -16.23
N ALA A 191 -67.16 -5.98 -17.47
CA ALA A 191 -67.55 -4.89 -18.38
C ALA A 191 -67.64 -3.42 -17.90
N ASN A 192 -66.94 -2.51 -18.60
CA ASN A 192 -67.50 -1.56 -19.60
C ASN A 192 -66.73 -0.23 -19.67
N GLY A 193 -66.50 0.26 -20.90
CA GLY A 193 -66.57 1.70 -21.21
C GLY A 193 -65.26 2.46 -21.43
N SER A 194 -64.98 2.78 -22.71
CA SER A 194 -64.64 4.12 -23.26
C SER A 194 -63.80 5.09 -22.40
N SER A 195 -62.71 5.73 -22.85
CA SER A 195 -62.42 6.36 -24.14
C SER A 195 -61.05 7.06 -24.07
N LEU A 196 -60.26 6.98 -25.13
CA LEU A 196 -59.32 8.04 -25.57
C LEU A 196 -60.10 9.01 -26.51
N PRO A 197 -59.57 10.16 -26.99
CA PRO A 197 -58.24 10.77 -26.84
C PRO A 197 -58.28 12.30 -26.55
N ALA A 198 -57.12 12.97 -26.55
CA ALA A 198 -56.83 14.15 -27.42
C ALA A 198 -56.07 15.31 -26.75
N SER A 199 -54.95 15.66 -27.41
CA SER A 199 -54.53 17.01 -27.83
C SER A 199 -53.85 18.00 -26.87
N GLY A 200 -52.84 18.67 -27.44
CA GLY A 200 -52.30 19.98 -27.04
C GLY A 200 -50.78 19.92 -26.85
N GLU A 201 -49.92 20.19 -27.85
CA GLU A 201 -49.50 21.53 -28.34
C GLU A 201 -48.97 22.43 -27.19
N VAL A 202 -47.90 23.23 -27.24
CA VAL A 202 -46.99 23.75 -28.28
C VAL A 202 -46.03 24.74 -27.58
N LEU A 203 -44.74 24.77 -27.99
CA LEU A 203 -43.78 25.91 -28.00
C LEU A 203 -43.47 26.66 -26.66
N ALA A 204 -42.42 27.45 -26.42
CA ALA A 204 -41.30 28.04 -27.17
C ALA A 204 -40.24 28.45 -26.10
N SER A 205 -38.93 28.39 -26.40
CA SER A 205 -38.04 29.54 -26.69
C SER A 205 -37.76 30.57 -25.58
N GLY A 206 -36.47 30.92 -25.43
CA GLY A 206 -35.96 32.15 -24.80
C GLY A 206 -34.87 31.88 -23.75
N GLU A 207 -33.58 31.90 -24.09
CA GLU A 207 -32.66 33.05 -24.27
C GLU A 207 -31.86 33.44 -23.01
N VAL A 208 -30.53 33.48 -23.21
CA VAL A 208 -29.53 34.46 -22.72
C VAL A 208 -29.09 34.43 -21.24
N GLY A 209 -27.77 34.33 -21.04
CA GLY A 209 -27.12 34.71 -19.79
C GLY A 209 -25.62 34.42 -19.69
N GLN A 210 -24.82 35.21 -20.41
CA GLN A 210 -23.45 35.70 -20.11
C GLN A 210 -22.44 34.86 -19.27
N GLU A 211 -21.26 34.66 -19.88
CA GLU A 211 -19.96 34.53 -19.18
C GLU A 211 -19.68 35.72 -18.24
N PRO A 212 -18.81 35.54 -17.23
CA PRO A 212 -17.53 36.22 -17.36
C PRO A 212 -16.31 35.42 -16.87
N THR A 213 -15.21 35.75 -17.54
CA THR A 213 -13.80 35.45 -17.30
C THR A 213 -13.25 35.96 -15.95
N LYS A 214 -12.39 35.20 -15.27
CA LYS A 214 -11.23 35.59 -14.41
C LYS A 214 -10.87 34.39 -13.52
N SER A 215 -9.66 34.15 -13.01
CA SER A 215 -8.40 34.86 -13.00
C SER A 215 -7.33 33.83 -12.66
N ARG A 216 -6.18 33.96 -13.30
CA ARG A 216 -4.91 33.30 -12.97
C ARG A 216 -4.30 34.01 -11.75
N GLY A 217 -3.60 33.28 -10.89
CA GLY A 217 -2.59 33.85 -9.96
C GLY A 217 -2.96 33.78 -8.47
N GLY A 218 -2.16 33.05 -7.69
CA GLY A 218 -2.23 33.11 -6.22
C GLY A 218 -1.57 31.95 -5.48
N ILE A 219 -0.32 31.59 -5.77
CA ILE A 219 0.51 30.76 -4.85
C ILE A 219 1.96 31.29 -4.70
N GLU A 220 2.38 32.33 -5.42
CA GLU A 220 3.80 32.77 -5.39
C GLU A 220 4.13 33.95 -4.47
N GLU A 221 3.21 34.46 -3.64
CA GLU A 221 3.45 35.63 -2.77
C GLU A 221 3.39 35.36 -1.26
N THR A 222 3.55 34.10 -0.82
CA THR A 222 3.61 33.77 0.63
C THR A 222 5.01 33.39 1.11
N LEU A 223 6.04 33.44 0.25
CA LEU A 223 7.43 33.08 0.59
C LEU A 223 8.42 34.25 0.62
N ALA A 224 7.93 35.50 0.58
CA ALA A 224 8.77 36.71 0.53
C ALA A 224 8.87 37.49 1.86
N SER A 225 8.36 36.95 2.98
CA SER A 225 8.39 37.66 4.29
C SER A 225 8.99 36.87 5.45
N LEU A 226 9.70 35.76 5.19
CA LEU A 226 10.49 35.08 6.22
C LEU A 226 11.91 35.67 6.24
N ASP A 227 12.04 36.73 7.01
CA ASP A 227 13.29 37.40 7.34
C ASP A 227 14.19 36.45 8.17
N PHE A 228 15.21 35.91 7.52
CA PHE A 228 16.12 34.89 8.08
C PHE A 228 17.32 35.49 8.83
N ASP A 229 17.34 36.82 9.02
CA ASP A 229 18.48 37.53 9.64
C ASP A 229 18.40 37.56 11.19
N SER A 230 17.30 37.06 11.79
CA SER A 230 17.04 37.16 13.24
C SER A 230 17.52 35.95 14.08
N LEU A 231 18.28 35.01 13.50
CA LEU A 231 18.73 33.79 14.20
C LEU A 231 20.25 33.69 14.40
N ARG A 232 20.97 34.80 14.34
CA ARG A 232 22.45 34.80 14.43
C ARG A 232 23.07 35.38 15.70
N ASP A 233 22.29 35.74 16.71
CA ASP A 233 22.83 36.18 17.99
C ASP A 233 22.35 35.29 19.13
N GLU A 234 23.14 34.26 19.44
CA GLU A 234 23.19 33.68 20.79
C GLU A 234 24.61 33.94 21.33
N PRO A 235 24.75 34.61 22.48
CA PRO A 235 26.04 34.98 23.04
C PRO A 235 26.74 33.78 23.69
N GLU A 236 28.06 33.70 23.48
CA GLU A 236 28.96 32.91 24.31
C GLU A 236 28.77 33.29 25.79
N ALA A 237 28.63 32.28 26.64
CA ALA A 237 28.59 32.39 28.09
C ALA A 237 29.54 31.36 28.72
N PRO A 238 30.02 31.62 29.94
CA PRO A 238 31.44 31.77 30.29
C PRO A 238 32.24 30.50 30.60
#